data_AF-A0A3M5V0R5-F1
#
_entry.id   AF-A0A3M5V0R5-F1
#
_cell.length_a   1.000
_cell.length_b   1.000
_cell.length_c   1.000
_cell.angle_alpha   90.00
_cell.angle_beta   90.00
_cell.angle_gamma   90.00
#
_symmetry.space_group_name_H-M   'P 1'
#
loop_
_entity.id
_entity.type
_entity.pdbx_description
1 polymer ?
#
loop_
_entity_poly.entity_id
_entity_poly.type
_entity_poly.pdbx_seq_one_letter_code
_entity_poly.pdbx_strand_id
1 'polypeptide(L)'
;MLECAAIERICASTDAHPELDVLRDHWLVAPDRRQTDMQVVADLDEQFHTQLVAASGNLEMARVHQEVTERIRIVRRLDFFKSARIEHTYLEHAAILNALEARKRDDALVLLRSHVEISKLEVRKLTISMLTDARRRYEA
;
A
#
# COMPACT_ATOMS: atom_id res chain seq x y z
N MET A 1 -8.87 -7.42 -7.67
CA MET A 1 -7.51 -7.28 -7.07
C MET A 1 -7.34 -8.36 -6.02
N LEU A 2 -6.17 -9.00 -5.95
CA LEU A 2 -5.91 -10.07 -4.98
C LEU A 2 -6.00 -9.59 -3.52
N GLU A 3 -5.58 -8.35 -3.25
CA GLU A 3 -5.70 -7.73 -1.93
C GLU A 3 -7.17 -7.55 -1.48
N CYS A 4 -8.10 -7.26 -2.40
CA CYS A 4 -9.53 -7.22 -2.06
C CYS A 4 -10.05 -8.62 -1.69
N ALA A 5 -9.66 -9.65 -2.43
CA ALA A 5 -10.02 -11.03 -2.12
C ALA A 5 -9.42 -11.46 -0.77
N ALA A 6 -8.23 -10.94 -0.43
CA ALA A 6 -7.64 -11.13 0.89
C ALA A 6 -8.52 -10.53 2.00
N ILE A 7 -8.93 -9.26 1.85
CA ILE A 7 -9.83 -8.58 2.80
C ILE A 7 -11.13 -9.38 2.99
N GLU A 8 -11.74 -9.86 1.90
CA GLU A 8 -12.97 -10.65 1.97
C GLU A 8 -12.77 -11.93 2.79
N ARG A 9 -11.66 -12.63 2.59
CA ARG A 9 -11.32 -13.85 3.33
C ARG A 9 -11.01 -13.58 4.80
N ILE A 10 -10.23 -12.54 5.09
CA ILE A 10 -9.86 -12.12 6.44
C ILE A 10 -11.13 -11.80 7.24
N CYS A 11 -12.02 -10.99 6.68
CA CYS A 11 -13.28 -10.62 7.35
C CYS A 11 -14.26 -11.80 7.51
N ALA A 12 -14.24 -12.77 6.60
CA ALA A 12 -15.07 -13.97 6.66
C ALA A 12 -14.55 -15.02 7.66
N SER A 13 -13.25 -15.01 7.99
CA SER A 13 -12.64 -15.92 8.96
C SER A 13 -12.82 -15.42 10.41
N THR A 14 -13.03 -16.35 11.34
CA THR A 14 -13.01 -16.08 12.80
C THR A 14 -11.62 -16.19 13.41
N ASP A 15 -10.63 -16.59 12.62
CA ASP A 15 -9.27 -16.86 13.09
C ASP A 15 -8.53 -15.57 13.45
N ALA A 16 -7.48 -15.72 14.25
CA ALA A 16 -6.51 -14.66 14.47
C ALA A 16 -5.58 -14.55 13.26
N HIS A 17 -5.25 -13.33 12.88
CA HIS A 17 -4.37 -13.02 11.74
C HIS A 17 -3.13 -12.29 12.27
N PRO A 18 -2.14 -13.02 12.85
CA PRO A 18 -0.95 -12.42 13.45
C PRO A 18 -0.13 -11.58 12.46
N GLU A 19 -0.26 -11.84 11.16
CA GLU A 19 0.34 -11.01 10.10
C GLU A 19 -0.16 -9.56 10.16
N LEU A 20 -1.39 -9.32 10.62
CA LEU A 20 -1.92 -7.97 10.80
C LEU A 20 -1.28 -7.25 11.99
N ASP A 21 -0.74 -7.97 12.97
CA ASP A 21 -0.09 -7.36 14.15
C ASP A 21 1.18 -6.61 13.73
N VAL A 22 1.98 -7.25 12.86
CA VAL A 22 3.16 -6.62 12.27
C VAL A 22 2.79 -5.36 11.49
N LEU A 23 1.67 -5.38 10.75
CA LEU A 23 1.18 -4.20 10.05
C LEU A 23 0.77 -3.08 11.01
N ARG A 24 0.09 -3.41 12.11
CA ARG A 24 -0.30 -2.42 13.12
C ARG A 24 0.93 -1.76 13.75
N ASP A 25 1.98 -2.52 14.05
CA ASP A 25 3.21 -2.02 14.65
C ASP A 25 3.97 -1.00 13.77
N HIS A 26 3.78 -1.07 12.44
CA HIS A 26 4.40 -0.12 11.51
C HIS A 26 3.49 1.07 11.21
N TRP A 27 2.19 0.84 11.05
CA TRP A 27 1.27 1.83 10.46
C TRP A 27 0.39 2.56 11.47
N LEU A 28 0.20 2.01 12.67
CA LEU A 28 -0.58 2.64 13.75
C LEU A 28 0.31 3.36 14.79
N VAL A 29 1.52 3.76 14.38
CA VAL A 29 2.45 4.49 15.24
C VAL A 29 2.12 5.99 15.34
N ALA A 30 2.53 6.60 16.45
CA ALA A 30 2.42 8.05 16.65
C ALA A 30 3.21 8.83 15.59
N PRO A 31 2.78 10.04 15.19
CA PRO A 31 3.40 10.81 14.10
C PRO A 31 4.91 11.02 14.24
N ASP A 32 5.41 11.20 15.46
CA ASP A 32 6.82 11.37 15.79
C ASP A 32 7.67 10.10 15.59
N ARG A 33 7.03 8.93 15.50
CA ARG A 33 7.66 7.62 15.28
C ARG A 33 7.54 7.12 13.85
N ARG A 34 6.88 7.89 12.96
CA ARG A 34 6.72 7.53 11.55
C ARG A 34 8.04 7.65 10.80
N GLN A 35 8.25 6.76 9.84
CA GLN A 35 9.39 6.84 8.93
C GLN A 35 9.17 7.96 7.92
N THR A 36 10.22 8.72 7.67
CA THR A 36 10.21 9.81 6.67
C THR A 36 11.15 9.54 5.50
N ASP A 37 11.98 8.50 5.60
CA ASP A 37 12.84 8.07 4.50
C ASP A 37 11.99 7.42 3.41
N MET A 38 12.09 7.96 2.19
CA MET A 38 11.26 7.55 1.06
C MET A 38 11.45 6.07 0.69
N GLN A 39 12.69 5.57 0.80
CA GLN A 39 13.00 4.19 0.46
C GLN A 39 12.46 3.24 1.52
N VAL A 40 12.62 3.59 2.80
CA VAL A 40 12.07 2.81 3.91
C VAL A 40 10.54 2.75 3.82
N VAL A 41 9.86 3.88 3.60
CA VAL A 41 8.39 3.91 3.50
C VAL A 41 7.89 3.12 2.29
N ALA A 42 8.59 3.18 1.16
CA ALA A 42 8.23 2.40 0.00
C ALA A 42 8.35 0.88 0.23
N ASP A 43 9.34 0.45 1.00
CA ASP A 43 9.50 -0.95 1.38
C ASP A 43 8.43 -1.39 2.40
N LEU A 44 8.04 -0.50 3.32
CA LEU A 44 6.92 -0.74 4.23
C LEU A 44 5.60 -0.84 3.46
N ASP A 45 5.36 0.03 2.47
CA ASP A 45 4.14 0.02 1.65
C ASP A 45 4.00 -1.30 0.88
N GLU A 46 5.10 -1.77 0.28
CA GLU A 46 5.10 -3.07 -0.37
C GLU A 46 4.80 -4.22 0.60
N GLN A 47 5.44 -4.20 1.78
CA GLN A 47 5.20 -5.18 2.83
C GLN A 47 3.75 -5.17 3.31
N PHE A 48 3.11 -3.99 3.38
CA PHE A 48 1.69 -3.86 3.70
C PHE A 48 0.83 -4.70 2.75
N HIS A 49 1.02 -4.52 1.44
CA HIS A 49 0.23 -5.23 0.44
C HIS A 49 0.49 -6.74 0.45
N THR A 50 1.76 -7.16 0.57
CA THR A 50 2.10 -8.60 0.59
C THR A 50 1.62 -9.29 1.86
N GLN A 51 1.79 -8.67 3.03
CA GLN A 51 1.32 -9.24 4.31
C GLN A 51 -0.20 -9.26 4.40
N LEU A 52 -0.89 -8.24 3.86
CA LEU A 52 -2.36 -8.26 3.78
C LEU A 52 -2.87 -9.46 2.96
N VAL A 53 -2.19 -9.80 1.86
CA VAL A 53 -2.53 -11.00 1.08
C VAL A 53 -2.17 -12.28 1.84
N ALA A 54 -1.02 -12.33 2.50
CA ALA A 54 -0.60 -13.48 3.30
C ALA A 54 -1.57 -13.78 4.44
N ALA A 55 -2.08 -12.74 5.12
CA ALA A 55 -3.08 -12.84 6.18
C ALA A 55 -4.39 -13.53 5.75
N SER A 56 -4.66 -13.67 4.44
CA SER A 56 -5.82 -14.44 3.96
C SER A 56 -5.68 -15.97 4.11
N GLY A 57 -4.51 -16.46 4.53
CA GLY A 57 -4.16 -17.87 4.64
C GLY A 57 -4.04 -18.61 3.30
N ASN A 58 -4.10 -17.91 2.16
CA ASN A 58 -4.03 -18.51 0.83
C ASN A 58 -2.62 -18.35 0.23
N LEU A 59 -1.78 -19.38 0.40
CA LEU A 59 -0.39 -19.37 -0.05
C LEU A 59 -0.23 -19.18 -1.56
N GLU A 60 -1.11 -19.77 -2.37
CA GLU A 60 -1.04 -19.60 -3.83
C GLU A 60 -1.41 -18.18 -4.23
N MET A 61 -2.41 -17.58 -3.58
CA MET A 61 -2.75 -16.17 -3.80
C MET A 61 -1.60 -15.23 -3.41
N ALA A 62 -0.91 -15.51 -2.30
CA ALA A 62 0.28 -14.77 -1.89
C ALA A 62 1.42 -14.89 -2.90
N ARG A 63 1.69 -16.11 -3.39
CA ARG A 63 2.73 -16.37 -4.41
C ARG A 63 2.45 -15.60 -5.70
N VAL A 64 1.22 -15.67 -6.21
CA VAL A 64 0.82 -14.95 -7.44
C VAL A 64 0.87 -13.44 -7.24
N HIS A 65 0.42 -12.94 -6.08
CA HIS A 65 0.49 -11.51 -5.76
C HIS A 65 1.94 -11.01 -5.74
N GLN A 66 2.86 -11.76 -5.13
CA GLN A 66 4.27 -11.41 -5.10
C GLN A 66 4.88 -11.36 -6.51
N GLU A 67 4.58 -12.33 -7.37
CA GLU A 67 5.07 -12.36 -8.76
C GLU A 67 4.61 -11.14 -9.57
N VAL A 68 3.36 -10.69 -9.35
CA VAL A 68 2.82 -9.51 -10.02
C VAL A 68 3.41 -8.22 -9.43
N THR A 69 3.50 -8.13 -8.11
CA THR A 69 3.95 -6.92 -7.41
C THR A 69 5.42 -6.63 -7.69
N GLU A 70 6.25 -7.67 -7.80
CA GLU A 70 7.68 -7.53 -8.16
C GLU A 70 7.87 -6.79 -9.49
N ARG A 71 7.06 -7.12 -10.51
CA ARG A 71 7.15 -6.52 -11.85
C ARG A 71 6.86 -5.02 -11.87
N ILE A 72 6.15 -4.51 -10.86
CA ILE A 72 5.77 -3.09 -10.77
C ILE A 72 6.45 -2.36 -9.60
N ARG A 73 7.33 -3.04 -8.85
CA ARG A 73 7.99 -2.53 -7.63
C ARG A 73 8.58 -1.13 -7.83
N ILE A 74 9.46 -0.99 -8.82
CA ILE A 74 10.16 0.27 -9.11
C ILE A 74 9.18 1.42 -9.38
N VAL A 75 8.10 1.14 -10.11
CA VAL A 75 7.08 2.14 -10.45
C VAL A 75 6.31 2.57 -9.21
N ARG A 76 5.94 1.65 -8.30
CA ARG A 76 5.26 2.00 -7.04
C ARG A 76 6.14 2.83 -6.11
N ARG A 77 7.45 2.55 -6.05
CA ARG A 77 8.40 3.34 -5.24
C ARG A 77 8.44 4.82 -5.62
N LEU A 78 8.12 5.16 -6.88
CA LEU A 78 8.05 6.55 -7.33
C LEU A 78 6.99 7.38 -6.58
N ASP A 79 5.96 6.76 -5.99
CA ASP A 79 4.91 7.48 -5.25
C ASP A 79 5.51 8.30 -4.09
N PHE A 80 6.57 7.79 -3.48
CA PHE A 80 7.17 8.38 -2.28
C PHE A 80 8.20 9.49 -2.56
N PHE A 81 8.42 9.88 -3.83
CA PHE A 81 9.26 11.04 -4.16
C PHE A 81 8.67 12.37 -3.65
N LYS A 82 7.37 12.40 -3.33
CA LYS A 82 6.71 13.53 -2.68
C LYS A 82 6.51 13.20 -1.21
N SER A 83 7.08 14.01 -0.31
CA SER A 83 6.91 13.83 1.14
C SER A 83 5.44 13.80 1.59
N ALA A 84 4.57 14.55 0.91
CA ALA A 84 3.13 14.53 1.18
C ALA A 84 2.49 13.13 0.96
N ARG A 85 3.07 12.27 0.13
CA ARG A 85 2.57 10.91 -0.09
C ARG A 85 2.86 9.99 1.09
N ILE A 86 4.00 10.16 1.75
CA ILE A 86 4.34 9.41 2.97
C ILE A 86 3.24 9.58 4.03
N GLU A 87 2.88 10.83 4.34
CA GLU A 87 1.86 11.10 5.35
C GLU A 87 0.48 10.55 4.94
N HIS A 88 0.08 10.71 3.67
CA HIS A 88 -1.19 10.15 3.20
C HIS A 88 -1.21 8.63 3.27
N THR A 89 -0.14 7.94 2.89
CA THR A 89 -0.05 6.48 2.97
C THR A 89 -0.21 5.99 4.40
N TYR A 90 0.41 6.67 5.38
CA TYR A 90 0.19 6.34 6.80
C TYR A 90 -1.29 6.44 7.20
N LEU A 91 -1.99 7.50 6.80
CA LEU A 91 -3.40 7.69 7.11
C LEU A 91 -4.29 6.65 6.40
N GLU A 92 -4.00 6.36 5.13
CA GLU A 92 -4.72 5.38 4.31
C GLU A 92 -4.57 3.96 4.88
N HIS A 93 -3.34 3.54 5.19
CA HIS A 93 -3.07 2.21 5.75
C HIS A 93 -3.65 2.05 7.16
N ALA A 94 -3.52 3.08 8.01
CA ALA A 94 -4.16 3.08 9.32
C ALA A 94 -5.69 2.93 9.22
N ALA A 95 -6.33 3.65 8.29
CA ALA A 95 -7.78 3.54 8.07
C ALA A 95 -8.19 2.13 7.61
N ILE A 96 -7.43 1.51 6.71
CA ILE A 96 -7.69 0.14 6.25
C ILE A 96 -7.56 -0.85 7.41
N LEU A 97 -6.49 -0.77 8.20
CA LEU A 97 -6.27 -1.67 9.35
C LEU A 97 -7.37 -1.53 10.41
N ASN A 98 -7.76 -0.30 10.74
CA ASN A 98 -8.85 -0.05 11.68
C ASN A 98 -10.19 -0.61 11.17
N ALA A 99 -10.46 -0.51 9.87
CA ALA A 99 -11.67 -1.09 9.27
C ALA A 99 -11.66 -2.63 9.32
N LEU A 100 -10.49 -3.26 9.11
CA LEU A 100 -10.32 -4.71 9.25
C LEU A 100 -10.51 -5.18 10.69
N GLU A 101 -9.93 -4.47 11.66
CA GLU A 101 -10.10 -4.76 13.08
C GLU A 101 -11.56 -4.65 13.52
N ALA A 102 -12.26 -3.61 13.06
CA ALA A 102 -13.69 -3.44 13.28
C ALA A 102 -14.57 -4.40 12.45
N ARG A 103 -13.98 -5.31 11.66
CA ARG A 103 -14.63 -6.23 10.72
C ARG A 103 -15.60 -5.54 9.75
N LYS A 104 -15.33 -4.28 9.41
CA LYS A 104 -16.09 -3.50 8.43
C LYS A 104 -15.57 -3.79 7.03
N ARG A 105 -15.90 -4.97 6.51
CA ARG A 105 -15.44 -5.48 5.20
C ARG A 105 -15.63 -4.46 4.07
N ASP A 106 -16.83 -3.91 3.93
CA ASP A 106 -17.13 -3.01 2.80
C ASP A 106 -16.34 -1.70 2.87
N ASP A 107 -16.16 -1.14 4.07
CA ASP A 107 -15.34 0.05 4.30
C ASP A 107 -13.87 -0.23 3.94
N ALA A 108 -13.31 -1.34 4.44
CA ALA A 108 -11.92 -1.73 4.15
C ALA A 108 -11.69 -1.92 2.65
N LEU A 109 -12.66 -2.52 1.94
CA LEU A 109 -12.61 -2.71 0.49
C LEU A 109 -12.65 -1.39 -0.28
N VAL A 110 -13.48 -0.43 0.14
CA VAL A 110 -13.53 0.91 -0.48
C VAL A 110 -12.21 1.65 -0.25
N LEU A 111 -11.71 1.64 0.98
CA LEU A 111 -10.45 2.30 1.35
C LEU A 111 -9.26 1.74 0.56
N LEU A 112 -9.12 0.42 0.50
CA LEU A 112 -8.03 -0.23 -0.24
C LEU A 112 -8.07 0.10 -1.74
N ARG A 113 -9.26 0.02 -2.35
CA ARG A 113 -9.41 0.37 -3.78
C ARG A 113 -9.04 1.83 -4.04
N SER A 114 -9.50 2.73 -3.18
CA SER A 114 -9.19 4.16 -3.28
C SER A 114 -7.69 4.41 -3.16
N HIS A 115 -7.04 3.85 -2.15
CA HIS A 115 -5.59 3.96 -1.93
C HIS A 115 -4.81 3.51 -3.17
N VAL A 116 -5.08 2.31 -3.70
CA VAL A 116 -4.34 1.79 -4.88
C VAL A 116 -4.58 2.65 -6.13
N GLU A 117 -5.79 3.17 -6.33
CA GLU A 117 -6.06 4.05 -7.47
C GLU A 117 -5.38 5.41 -7.33
N ILE A 118 -5.40 6.01 -6.13
CA ILE A 118 -4.73 7.27 -5.85
C ILE A 118 -3.21 7.14 -6.07
N SER A 119 -2.57 6.10 -5.53
CA SER A 119 -1.13 5.87 -5.71
C SER A 119 -0.76 5.72 -7.20
N LYS A 120 -1.57 5.00 -7.98
CA LYS A 120 -1.36 4.88 -9.44
C LYS A 120 -1.45 6.24 -10.15
N LEU A 121 -2.44 7.05 -9.80
CA LEU A 121 -2.62 8.38 -10.39
C LEU A 121 -1.45 9.30 -10.04
N GLU A 122 -0.97 9.27 -8.79
CA GLU A 122 0.14 10.11 -8.35
C GLU A 122 1.47 9.73 -9.02
N VAL A 123 1.77 8.43 -9.14
CA VAL A 123 2.93 7.95 -9.89
C VAL A 123 2.84 8.36 -11.36
N ARG A 124 1.66 8.23 -11.99
CA ARG A 124 1.46 8.63 -13.39
C ARG A 124 1.70 10.13 -13.58
N LYS A 125 1.15 10.97 -12.70
CA LYS A 125 1.37 12.43 -12.72
C LYS A 125 2.85 12.77 -12.58
N LEU A 126 3.55 12.13 -11.63
CA LEU A 126 4.97 12.35 -11.42
C LEU A 126 5.79 11.98 -12.66
N THR A 127 5.56 10.79 -13.21
CA THR A 127 6.27 10.30 -14.40
C THR A 127 6.10 11.25 -15.59
N ILE A 128 4.87 11.72 -15.84
CA ILE A 128 4.59 12.68 -16.92
C ILE A 128 5.30 14.01 -16.67
N SER A 129 5.31 14.51 -15.43
CA SER A 129 6.02 15.74 -15.07
C SER A 129 7.52 15.60 -15.35
N MET A 130 8.14 14.51 -14.90
CA MET A 130 9.58 14.26 -15.10
C MET A 130 9.95 14.19 -16.58
N LEU A 131 9.12 13.55 -17.42
CA LEU A 131 9.32 13.50 -18.87
C LEU A 131 9.20 14.89 -19.51
N THR A 132 8.22 15.69 -19.06
CA THR A 132 8.01 17.06 -19.56
C THR A 132 9.18 17.97 -19.20
N ASP A 133 9.70 17.87 -17.98
CA ASP A 133 10.85 18.65 -17.51
C ASP A 133 12.16 18.21 -18.17
N ALA A 134 12.34 16.91 -18.42
CA ALA A 134 13.48 16.41 -19.19
C ALA A 134 13.46 16.94 -20.63
N ARG A 135 12.29 16.95 -21.28
CA ARG A 135 12.12 17.51 -22.62
C ARG A 135 12.46 19.00 -22.67
N ARG A 136 11.93 19.80 -21.73
CA ARG A 136 12.23 21.25 -21.66
C ARG A 136 13.72 21.54 -21.47
N ARG A 137 14.42 20.74 -20.66
CA ARG A 137 15.87 20.89 -20.45
C ARG A 137 16.71 20.52 -21.68
N TYR A 138 16.18 19.69 -22.58
CA TYR A 138 16.85 19.34 -23.83
C TYR A 138 16.59 20.36 -24.95
N GLU A 139 15.42 21.01 -24.93
CA GLU A 139 15.04 22.06 -25.88
C GLU A 139 15.61 23.46 -25.52
N ALA A 140 16.23 23.62 -24.35
CA ALA A 140 16.85 24.85 -23.85
C ALA A 140 18.39 24.81 -23.98
#